data_AF-A0AAN1WG62-F1
#
_entry.id   AF-A0AAN1WG62-F1
#
_cell.length_a   1.000
_cell.length_b   1.000
_cell.length_c   1.000
_cell.angle_alpha   90.00
_cell.angle_beta   90.00
_cell.angle_gamma   90.00
#
_symmetry.space_group_name_H-M   'P 1'
#
loop_
_entity.id
_entity.type
_entity.pdbx_description
1 polymer ?
#
loop_
_entity_poly.entity_id
_entity_poly.type
_entity_poly.pdbx_seq_one_letter_code
_entity_poly.pdbx_strand_id
1 'polypeptide(L)'
;MISGIIDKIVFAAALLAFFQLPLLADHYKQYISGYYDATQIEVQQLQELAQKNNYSDAYALIAAHQRSNLPSVQQDANNKLLLLERYEMLTEGIGIFNSGSLWRKTSYMLNPTRYDTLQRVITHFEPGIPLSPQYLFLCALAALFFNLVMASPVKIVRHVKRKRHSRRLSDPTS
;
A
#
# COMPACT_ATOMS: atom_id res chain seq x y z
N MET A 1 8.70 -19.57 -32.65
CA MET A 1 7.72 -18.46 -32.66
C MET A 1 6.78 -18.50 -31.45
N ILE A 2 6.15 -19.65 -31.15
CA ILE A 2 5.23 -19.81 -30.00
C ILE A 2 5.83 -19.39 -28.65
N SER A 3 7.07 -19.82 -28.35
CA SER A 3 7.78 -19.42 -27.11
C SER A 3 7.90 -17.90 -26.94
N GLY A 4 8.04 -17.14 -28.03
CA GLY A 4 8.15 -15.68 -27.97
C GLY A 4 6.81 -14.96 -27.82
N ILE A 5 5.70 -15.60 -28.23
CA ILE A 5 4.35 -15.09 -28.00
C ILE A 5 3.96 -15.31 -26.54
N ILE A 6 4.26 -16.49 -25.98
CA ILE A 6 4.02 -16.80 -24.57
C ILE A 6 4.78 -15.81 -23.68
N ASP A 7 6.06 -15.54 -23.97
CA ASP A 7 6.85 -14.58 -23.19
C ASP A 7 6.23 -13.18 -23.19
N LYS A 8 5.66 -12.73 -24.33
CA LYS A 8 4.96 -11.44 -24.43
C LYS A 8 3.66 -11.40 -23.64
N ILE A 9 2.88 -12.50 -23.67
CA ILE A 9 1.64 -12.61 -22.90
C ILE A 9 1.95 -12.61 -21.39
N VAL A 10 2.97 -13.35 -20.96
CA VAL A 10 3.41 -13.37 -19.56
C VAL A 10 3.90 -12.00 -19.13
N PHE A 11 4.66 -11.29 -19.96
CA PHE A 11 5.06 -9.91 -19.68
C PHE A 11 3.85 -8.99 -19.52
N ALA A 12 2.90 -9.02 -20.48
CA ALA A 12 1.72 -8.17 -20.43
C ALA A 12 0.84 -8.46 -19.21
N ALA A 13 0.64 -9.74 -18.88
CA ALA A 13 -0.11 -10.16 -17.70
C ALA A 13 0.59 -9.70 -16.41
N ALA A 14 1.91 -9.87 -16.30
CA ALA A 14 2.67 -9.39 -15.15
C ALA A 14 2.60 -7.87 -15.03
N LEU A 15 2.70 -7.14 -16.14
CA LEU A 15 2.59 -5.68 -16.17
C LEU A 15 1.23 -5.21 -15.65
N LEU A 16 0.14 -5.80 -16.15
CA LEU A 16 -1.22 -5.51 -15.67
C LEU A 16 -1.38 -5.84 -14.20
N ALA A 17 -0.78 -6.93 -13.70
CA ALA A 17 -0.80 -7.27 -12.28
C ALA A 17 -0.03 -6.23 -11.44
N PHE A 18 1.15 -5.79 -11.88
CA PHE A 18 1.93 -4.77 -11.19
C PHE A 18 1.24 -3.40 -11.16
N PHE A 19 0.47 -3.06 -12.20
CA PHE A 19 -0.35 -1.83 -12.24
C PHE A 19 -1.39 -1.77 -11.12
N GLN A 20 -1.83 -2.90 -10.57
CA GLN A 20 -2.83 -2.91 -9.51
C GLN A 20 -2.28 -2.33 -8.20
N LEU A 21 -0.97 -2.47 -7.92
CA LEU A 21 -0.37 -1.95 -6.68
C LEU A 21 -0.42 -0.42 -6.54
N PRO A 22 0.04 0.40 -7.50
CA PRO A 22 -0.06 1.84 -7.40
C PRO A 22 -1.51 2.33 -7.40
N LEU A 23 -2.39 1.72 -8.19
CA LEU A 23 -3.82 2.08 -8.21
C LEU A 23 -4.49 1.81 -6.86
N LEU A 24 -4.21 0.65 -6.26
CA LEU A 24 -4.72 0.32 -4.94
C LEU A 24 -4.18 1.28 -3.88
N ALA A 25 -2.90 1.65 -3.98
CA ALA A 25 -2.31 2.65 -3.08
C ALA A 25 -2.96 4.03 -3.23
N ASP A 26 -3.32 4.45 -4.45
CA ASP A 26 -4.00 5.72 -4.69
C ASP A 26 -5.44 5.70 -4.16
N HIS A 27 -6.21 4.63 -4.38
CA HIS A 27 -7.55 4.45 -3.81
C HIS A 27 -7.51 4.38 -2.29
N TYR A 28 -6.51 3.68 -1.73
CA TYR A 28 -6.31 3.60 -0.29
C TYR A 28 -6.03 4.98 0.30
N LYS A 29 -5.13 5.76 -0.34
CA LYS A 29 -4.87 7.16 0.04
C LYS A 29 -6.17 7.96 0.03
N GLN A 30 -6.93 7.91 -1.05
CA GLN A 30 -8.19 8.66 -1.17
C GLN A 30 -9.17 8.29 -0.06
N TYR A 31 -9.30 7.00 0.24
CA TYR A 31 -10.12 6.52 1.35
C TYR A 31 -9.66 7.13 2.68
N ILE A 32 -8.39 6.95 3.06
CA ILE A 32 -7.90 7.46 4.35
C ILE A 32 -7.87 9.00 4.42
N SER A 33 -7.74 9.70 3.28
CA SER A 33 -7.84 11.16 3.21
C SER A 33 -9.22 11.65 3.63
N GLY A 34 -10.29 11.00 3.15
CA GLY A 34 -11.64 11.37 3.56
C GLY A 34 -11.87 11.20 5.07
N TYR A 35 -11.35 10.13 5.66
CA TYR A 35 -11.43 9.92 7.11
C TYR A 35 -10.55 10.91 7.89
N TYR A 36 -9.35 11.21 7.37
CA TYR A 36 -8.43 12.18 7.96
C TYR A 36 -9.08 13.56 8.02
N ASP A 37 -9.65 14.05 6.91
CA ASP A 37 -10.27 15.37 6.83
C ASP A 37 -11.45 15.49 7.82
N ALA A 38 -12.31 14.46 7.87
CA ALA A 38 -13.43 14.42 8.83
C ALA A 38 -12.93 14.44 10.29
N THR A 39 -11.94 13.61 10.60
CA THR A 39 -11.40 13.49 11.96
C THR A 39 -10.65 14.75 12.37
N GLN A 40 -9.93 15.40 11.45
CA GLN A 40 -9.21 16.63 11.70
C GLN A 40 -10.14 17.74 12.21
N ILE A 41 -11.32 17.88 11.59
CA ILE A 41 -12.32 18.87 11.99
C ILE A 41 -12.78 18.61 13.43
N GLU A 42 -13.06 17.35 13.79
CA GLU A 42 -13.47 17.00 15.15
C GLU A 42 -12.37 17.27 16.19
N VAL A 43 -11.11 16.95 15.86
CA VAL A 43 -9.96 17.25 16.74
C VAL A 43 -9.77 18.75 16.93
N GLN A 44 -9.93 19.55 15.87
CA GLN A 44 -9.86 21.01 15.96
C GLN A 44 -10.96 21.56 16.87
N GLN A 45 -12.21 21.09 16.72
CA GLN A 45 -13.32 21.49 17.58
C GLN A 45 -13.06 21.12 19.06
N LEU A 46 -12.46 19.95 19.31
CA LEU A 46 -12.09 19.55 20.67
C LEU A 46 -11.00 20.44 21.26
N GLN A 47 -10.01 20.82 20.45
CA GLN A 47 -8.95 21.74 20.85
C GLN A 47 -9.52 23.14 21.15
N GLU A 48 -10.43 23.64 20.32
CA GLU A 48 -11.13 24.91 20.58
C GLU A 48 -11.96 24.85 21.87
N LEU A 49 -12.63 23.72 22.11
CA LEU A 49 -13.40 23.52 23.34
C LEU A 49 -12.49 23.53 24.57
N ALA A 50 -11.32 22.91 24.49
CA ALA A 50 -10.32 22.93 25.55
C ALA A 50 -9.86 24.37 25.85
N GLN A 51 -9.51 25.12 24.80
CA GLN A 51 -9.09 26.52 24.92
C GLN A 51 -10.19 27.40 25.53
N LYS A 52 -11.44 27.26 25.07
CA LYS A 52 -12.60 27.99 25.61
C LYS A 52 -12.84 27.73 27.10
N ASN A 53 -12.44 26.56 27.59
CA ASN A 53 -12.57 26.17 28.99
C ASN A 53 -11.25 26.29 29.77
N ASN A 54 -10.24 27.00 29.24
CA ASN A 54 -8.94 27.26 29.88
C ASN A 54 -8.10 26.01 30.16
N TYR A 55 -8.27 24.95 29.37
CA TYR A 55 -7.35 23.81 29.37
C TYR A 55 -6.19 24.06 28.41
N SER A 56 -5.03 23.45 28.68
CA SER A 56 -3.84 23.57 27.83
C SER A 56 -4.05 22.99 26.43
N ASP A 57 -4.75 21.85 26.35
CA ASP A 57 -5.04 21.13 25.12
C ASP A 57 -6.24 20.18 25.28
N ALA A 58 -6.63 19.55 24.15
CA ALA A 58 -7.67 18.53 24.11
C ALA A 58 -7.42 17.38 25.09
N TYR A 59 -6.17 16.95 25.27
CA TYR A 59 -5.81 15.88 26.19
C TYR A 59 -6.09 16.24 27.66
N ALA A 60 -5.75 17.46 28.09
CA ALA A 60 -6.04 17.95 29.43
C ALA A 60 -7.54 18.06 29.69
N LEU A 61 -8.31 18.53 28.70
CA LEU A 61 -9.78 18.55 28.78
C LEU A 61 -10.35 17.13 28.95
N ILE A 62 -9.92 16.17 28.12
CA ILE A 62 -10.34 14.77 28.23
C ILE A 62 -10.00 14.20 29.60
N ALA A 63 -8.76 14.41 30.09
CA ALA A 63 -8.32 13.90 31.38
C ALA A 63 -9.16 14.45 32.54
N ALA A 64 -9.60 15.71 32.45
CA ALA A 64 -10.54 16.28 33.42
C ALA A 64 -11.91 15.60 33.34
N HIS A 65 -12.45 15.37 32.15
CA HIS A 65 -13.73 14.68 31.96
C HIS A 65 -13.70 13.21 32.41
N GLN A 66 -12.58 12.51 32.27
CA GLN A 66 -12.40 11.15 32.78
C GLN A 66 -12.48 11.06 34.30
N ARG A 67 -12.18 12.14 35.02
CA ARG A 67 -12.30 12.23 36.48
C ARG A 67 -13.68 12.69 36.97
N SER A 68 -14.61 12.91 36.05
CA SER A 68 -15.99 13.29 36.38
C SER A 68 -16.70 12.17 37.16
N ASN A 69 -17.66 12.53 38.00
CA ASN A 69 -18.48 11.56 38.75
C ASN A 69 -19.58 10.90 37.90
N LEU A 70 -19.79 11.38 36.68
CA LEU A 70 -20.84 10.89 35.77
C LEU A 70 -20.27 9.84 34.79
N PRO A 71 -20.76 8.59 34.81
CA PRO A 71 -20.25 7.54 33.93
C PRO A 71 -20.36 7.86 32.44
N SER A 72 -21.42 8.58 32.03
CA SER A 72 -21.61 9.01 30.64
C SER A 72 -20.52 9.98 30.17
N VAL A 73 -20.07 10.89 31.04
CA VAL A 73 -19.02 11.87 30.74
C VAL A 73 -17.65 11.18 30.65
N GLN A 74 -17.39 10.20 31.52
CA GLN A 74 -16.17 9.38 31.45
C GLN A 74 -16.12 8.58 30.14
N GLN A 75 -17.24 7.96 29.73
CA GLN A 75 -17.31 7.20 28.50
C GLN A 75 -17.11 8.08 27.26
N ASP A 76 -17.75 9.26 27.21
CA ASP A 76 -17.55 10.23 26.15
C ASP A 76 -16.07 10.69 26.07
N ALA A 77 -15.42 10.92 27.21
CA ALA A 77 -14.01 11.27 27.26
C ALA A 77 -13.12 10.15 26.70
N ASN A 78 -13.41 8.88 27.02
CA ASN A 78 -12.68 7.74 26.47
C ASN A 78 -12.88 7.61 24.96
N ASN A 79 -14.09 7.85 24.45
CA ASN A 79 -14.36 7.87 23.00
C ASN A 79 -13.55 8.99 22.30
N LYS A 80 -13.46 10.17 22.90
CA LYS A 80 -12.64 11.28 22.40
C LYS A 80 -11.14 11.00 22.44
N LEU A 81 -10.67 10.21 23.41
CA LEU A 81 -9.29 9.75 23.43
C LEU A 81 -8.98 8.82 22.24
N LEU A 82 -9.88 7.88 21.94
CA LEU A 82 -9.77 7.02 20.75
C LEU A 82 -9.82 7.81 19.44
N LEU A 83 -10.57 8.92 19.40
CA LEU A 83 -10.59 9.83 18.27
C LEU A 83 -9.22 10.49 18.04
N LEU A 84 -8.56 10.99 19.09
CA LEU A 84 -7.21 11.56 18.99
C LEU A 84 -6.18 10.53 18.54
N GLU A 85 -6.22 9.32 19.09
CA GLU A 85 -5.34 8.23 18.69
C GLU A 85 -5.53 7.87 17.20
N ARG A 86 -6.79 7.80 16.75
CA ARG A 86 -7.12 7.57 15.33
C ARG A 86 -6.62 8.70 14.44
N TYR A 87 -6.74 9.95 14.88
CA TYR A 87 -6.23 11.09 14.14
C TYR A 87 -4.72 11.01 13.95
N GLU A 88 -3.96 10.64 14.98
CA GLU A 88 -2.51 10.46 14.90
C GLU A 88 -2.14 9.35 13.91
N MET A 89 -2.82 8.19 13.97
CA MET A 89 -2.61 7.10 13.01
C MET A 89 -2.92 7.51 11.56
N LEU A 90 -3.99 8.28 11.35
CA LEU A 90 -4.35 8.80 10.03
C LEU A 90 -3.32 9.82 9.53
N THR A 91 -2.83 10.68 10.42
CA THR A 91 -1.78 11.67 10.12
C THR A 91 -0.50 10.99 9.64
N GLU A 92 -0.06 9.95 10.36
CA GLU A 92 1.10 9.13 9.95
C GLU A 92 0.88 8.51 8.56
N GLY A 93 -0.30 7.89 8.36
CA GLY A 93 -0.66 7.26 7.10
C GLY A 93 -0.62 8.23 5.93
N ILE A 94 -1.28 9.38 6.06
CA ILE A 94 -1.27 10.43 5.04
C ILE A 94 0.16 10.90 4.72
N GLY A 95 1.01 11.06 5.74
CA GLY A 95 2.43 11.38 5.55
C GLY A 95 3.16 10.36 4.66
N ILE A 96 2.93 9.06 4.90
CA ILE A 96 3.50 7.96 4.12
C ILE A 96 2.96 7.96 2.68
N PHE A 97 1.67 8.20 2.46
CA PHE A 97 1.10 8.20 1.11
C PHE A 97 1.45 9.45 0.30
N ASN A 98 1.73 10.58 0.96
CA ASN A 98 2.16 11.81 0.31
C ASN A 98 3.62 11.79 -0.12
N SER A 99 4.51 11.24 0.71
CA SER A 99 5.97 11.35 0.52
C SER A 99 6.71 10.02 0.35
N GLY A 100 6.08 8.90 0.69
CA GLY A 100 6.70 7.59 0.67
C GLY A 100 6.87 7.00 -0.73
N SER A 101 7.83 6.08 -0.86
CA SER A 101 7.98 5.24 -2.05
C SER A 101 6.82 4.25 -2.18
N LEU A 102 6.58 3.72 -3.38
CA LEU A 102 5.54 2.71 -3.63
C LEU A 102 5.67 1.52 -2.67
N TRP A 103 6.88 1.03 -2.42
CA TRP A 103 7.14 -0.04 -1.46
C TRP A 103 6.64 0.31 -0.05
N ARG A 104 6.94 1.52 0.44
CA ARG A 104 6.52 1.96 1.78
C ARG A 104 5.00 2.08 1.88
N LYS A 105 4.34 2.57 0.83
CA LYS A 105 2.87 2.63 0.72
C LYS A 105 2.27 1.22 0.76
N THR A 106 2.81 0.31 -0.04
CA THR A 106 2.36 -1.09 -0.10
C THR A 106 2.56 -1.80 1.25
N SER A 107 3.73 -1.67 1.88
CA SER A 107 3.98 -2.29 3.19
C SER A 107 3.08 -1.71 4.29
N TYR A 108 2.78 -0.41 4.23
CA TYR A 108 1.89 0.24 5.18
C TYR A 108 0.45 -0.30 5.06
N MET A 109 -0.02 -0.46 3.82
CA MET A 109 -1.37 -0.91 3.48
C MET A 109 -1.59 -2.39 3.79
N LEU A 110 -0.57 -3.23 3.58
CA LEU A 110 -0.63 -4.66 3.84
C LEU A 110 -0.37 -5.03 5.32
N ASN A 111 -0.19 -4.05 6.19
CA ASN A 111 0.01 -4.30 7.62
C ASN A 111 -1.26 -4.95 8.23
N PRO A 112 -1.13 -6.07 8.98
CA PRO A 112 -2.27 -6.79 9.55
C PRO A 112 -3.24 -5.92 10.36
N THR A 113 -2.74 -4.93 11.08
CA THR A 113 -3.56 -4.03 11.90
C THR A 113 -4.54 -3.20 11.06
N ARG A 114 -4.29 -3.04 9.75
CA ARG A 114 -5.08 -2.21 8.84
C ARG A 114 -5.85 -3.01 7.79
N TYR A 115 -5.92 -4.32 7.96
CA TYR A 115 -6.55 -5.22 6.98
C TYR A 115 -8.02 -4.87 6.74
N ASP A 116 -8.75 -4.45 7.78
CA ASP A 116 -10.15 -4.03 7.67
C ASP A 116 -10.32 -2.81 6.73
N THR A 117 -9.43 -1.82 6.85
CA THR A 117 -9.38 -0.67 5.94
C THR A 117 -9.05 -1.10 4.52
N LEU A 118 -8.04 -1.96 4.35
CA LEU A 118 -7.67 -2.49 3.05
C LEU A 118 -8.82 -3.26 2.39
N GLN A 119 -9.53 -4.08 3.16
CA GLN A 119 -10.68 -4.84 2.68
C GLN A 119 -11.78 -3.91 2.17
N ARG A 120 -12.09 -2.82 2.89
CA ARG A 120 -13.08 -1.82 2.45
C ARG A 120 -12.69 -1.11 1.15
N VAL A 121 -11.40 -0.91 0.92
CA VAL A 121 -10.88 -0.31 -0.32
C VAL A 121 -10.96 -1.33 -1.47
N ILE A 122 -10.56 -2.58 -1.23
CA ILE A 122 -10.58 -3.64 -2.24
C ILE A 122 -12.00 -3.96 -2.71
N THR A 123 -13.00 -3.91 -1.83
CA THR A 123 -14.40 -4.20 -2.21
C THR A 123 -14.96 -3.21 -3.25
N HIS A 124 -14.41 -2.00 -3.31
CA HIS A 124 -14.81 -0.95 -4.26
C HIS A 124 -13.68 -0.60 -5.24
N PHE A 125 -12.67 -1.46 -5.35
CA PHE A 125 -11.52 -1.22 -6.19
C PHE A 125 -11.87 -1.46 -7.66
N GLU A 126 -11.56 -0.49 -8.51
CA GLU A 126 -11.70 -0.59 -9.95
C GLU A 126 -10.33 -0.82 -10.59
N PRO A 127 -10.09 -1.99 -11.20
CA PRO A 127 -8.85 -2.26 -11.91
C PRO A 127 -8.64 -1.29 -13.07
N GLY A 128 -7.40 -0.87 -13.28
CA GLY A 128 -7.09 0.09 -14.33
C GLY A 128 -5.62 0.16 -14.69
N ILE A 129 -5.23 1.31 -15.26
CA ILE A 129 -3.85 1.63 -15.61
C ILE A 129 -3.44 2.88 -14.82
N PRO A 130 -2.28 2.88 -14.15
CA PRO A 130 -1.81 4.05 -13.42
C PRO A 130 -1.55 5.19 -14.41
N LEU A 131 -2.10 6.36 -14.11
CA LEU A 131 -1.93 7.57 -14.94
C LEU A 131 -0.55 8.23 -14.75
N SER A 132 0.18 7.82 -13.70
CA SER A 132 1.46 8.42 -13.35
C SER A 132 2.62 7.82 -14.16
N PRO A 133 3.40 8.63 -14.91
CA PRO A 133 4.53 8.14 -15.72
C PRO A 133 5.59 7.39 -14.91
N GLN A 134 5.86 7.83 -13.68
CA GLN A 134 6.78 7.16 -12.77
C GLN A 134 6.33 5.73 -12.43
N TYR A 135 5.03 5.51 -12.20
CA TYR A 135 4.49 4.20 -11.87
C TYR A 135 4.43 3.30 -13.10
N LEU A 136 4.14 3.86 -14.28
CA LEU A 136 4.25 3.13 -15.55
C LEU A 136 5.67 2.58 -15.74
N PHE A 137 6.70 3.41 -15.53
CA PHE A 137 8.10 3.00 -15.65
C PHE A 137 8.50 1.94 -14.61
N LEU A 138 8.17 2.17 -13.34
CA LEU A 138 8.46 1.22 -12.24
C LEU A 138 7.80 -0.14 -12.48
N CYS A 139 6.52 -0.14 -12.89
CA CYS A 139 5.80 -1.37 -13.17
C CYS A 139 6.34 -2.08 -14.42
N ALA A 140 6.73 -1.35 -15.46
CA ALA A 140 7.38 -1.92 -16.64
C ALA A 140 8.72 -2.58 -16.28
N LEU A 141 9.52 -1.93 -15.43
CA LEU A 141 10.79 -2.47 -14.94
C LEU A 141 10.58 -3.71 -14.07
N ALA A 142 9.60 -3.68 -13.15
CA ALA A 142 9.23 -4.82 -12.32
C ALA A 142 8.71 -6.01 -13.15
N ALA A 143 7.85 -5.76 -14.13
CA ALA A 143 7.33 -6.78 -15.05
C ALA A 143 8.44 -7.38 -15.92
N LEU A 144 9.38 -6.56 -16.39
CA LEU A 144 10.55 -7.01 -17.16
C LEU A 144 11.44 -7.91 -16.31
N PHE A 145 11.72 -7.48 -15.07
CA PHE A 145 12.49 -8.27 -14.11
C PHE A 145 11.81 -9.61 -13.81
N PHE A 146 10.52 -9.60 -13.52
CA PHE A 146 9.73 -10.80 -13.29
C PHE A 146 9.77 -11.76 -14.49
N ASN A 147 9.60 -11.23 -15.71
CA ASN A 147 9.69 -12.02 -16.93
C ASN A 147 11.08 -12.66 -17.11
N LEU A 148 12.14 -11.88 -16.87
CA LEU A 148 13.53 -12.36 -16.98
C LEU A 148 13.80 -13.50 -16.00
N VAL A 149 13.35 -13.36 -14.75
CA VAL A 149 13.49 -14.38 -13.70
C VAL A 149 12.73 -15.65 -14.08
N MET A 150 11.48 -15.54 -14.56
CA MET A 150 10.68 -16.68 -15.00
C MET A 150 11.26 -17.40 -16.23
N ALA A 151 11.83 -16.65 -17.17
CA ALA A 151 12.43 -17.22 -18.38
C ALA A 151 13.83 -17.83 -18.16
N SER A 152 14.52 -17.45 -17.07
CA SER A 152 15.89 -17.88 -16.73
C SER A 152 16.07 -19.41 -16.68
N PRO A 153 15.27 -20.19 -15.92
CA PRO A 153 15.44 -21.64 -15.83
C PRO A 153 15.31 -22.34 -17.20
N VAL A 154 14.37 -21.90 -18.03
CA VAL A 154 14.16 -22.45 -19.38
C VAL A 154 15.36 -22.17 -20.29
N LYS A 155 15.93 -20.95 -20.22
CA LYS A 155 17.10 -20.55 -21.01
C LYS A 155 18.35 -21.32 -20.57
N ILE A 156 18.57 -21.49 -19.27
CA ILE A 156 19.70 -22.27 -18.73
C ILE A 156 19.63 -23.72 -19.21
N VAL A 157 18.47 -24.39 -19.10
CA VAL A 157 18.31 -25.78 -19.56
C VAL A 157 18.57 -25.93 -21.07
N ARG A 158 18.06 -25.00 -21.88
CA ARG A 158 18.32 -25.00 -23.34
C ARG A 158 19.80 -24.77 -23.66
N HIS A 159 20.47 -23.87 -22.93
CA HIS A 159 21.88 -23.57 -23.12
C HIS A 159 22.77 -24.79 -22.76
N VAL A 160 22.48 -25.46 -21.64
CA VAL A 160 23.16 -26.70 -21.22
C VAL A 160 22.95 -27.83 -22.24
N LYS A 161 21.72 -28.02 -22.73
CA LYS A 161 21.43 -29.04 -23.77
C LYS A 161 22.18 -28.77 -25.08
N ARG A 162 22.21 -27.52 -25.55
CA ARG A 162 22.98 -27.14 -26.76
C ARG A 162 24.48 -27.36 -26.59
N LYS A 163 25.04 -26.99 -25.44
CA LYS A 163 26.47 -27.18 -25.14
C LYS A 163 26.85 -28.66 -25.06
N ARG A 164 25.97 -29.52 -24.53
CA ARG A 164 26.14 -30.99 -24.54
C ARG A 164 26.06 -31.58 -25.96
N HIS A 165 25.14 -31.11 -26.80
CA HIS A 165 25.02 -31.60 -28.18
C HIS A 165 26.20 -31.18 -29.06
N SER A 166 26.72 -29.96 -28.89
CA SER A 166 27.89 -29.48 -29.63
C SER A 166 29.18 -30.21 -29.25
N ARG A 167 29.32 -30.63 -27.97
CA ARG A 167 30.45 -31.47 -27.54
C ARG A 167 30.42 -32.90 -28.13
N ARG A 168 29.23 -33.47 -28.37
CA ARG A 168 29.10 -34.81 -28.99
C ARG A 168 29.44 -34.85 -30.48
N LEU A 169 29.34 -33.72 -31.19
CA LEU A 169 29.68 -33.61 -32.61
C LEU A 169 31.16 -33.31 -32.86
N SER A 170 31.91 -32.92 -31.83
CA SER A 170 33.33 -32.57 -31.91
C SER A 170 34.28 -33.69 -31.47
N ASP A 171 33.77 -34.90 -31.15
CA ASP A 171 34.59 -36.10 -30.92
C ASP A 171 34.58 -36.97 -32.18
N PRO A 172 35.61 -36.92 -33.04
CA PRO A 172 35.72 -37.77 -34.22
C PRO A 172 36.48 -39.04 -33.83
N THR A 173 35.88 -39.92 -33.01
CA THR A 173 36.41 -41.29 -32.81
C THR A 173 35.25 -42.27 -32.70
N SER A 174 34.82 -42.75 -33.86
CA SER A 174 34.09 -44.01 -34.04
C SER A 174 34.54 -44.60 -35.37
#